data_AF-A0A928WV21-F1
#
_entry.id   AF-A0A928WV21-F1
#
_cell.length_a   1.000
_cell.length_b   1.000
_cell.length_c   1.000
_cell.angle_alpha   90.00
_cell.angle_beta   90.00
_cell.angle_gamma   90.00
#
_symmetry.space_group_name_H-M   'P 1'
#
loop_
_entity.id
_entity.type
_entity.pdbx_description
1 polymer ?
#
loop_
_entity_poly.entity_id
_entity_poly.type
_entity_poly.pdbx_seq_one_letter_code
_entity_poly.pdbx_strand_id
1 'polypeptide(L)'
;YPFTLGANIGTCITALLAATSVSGAEAVAALEIAIVHLLYNSLGVIVIYCIPFLCRLPIQCAETLAVVASEKKSIAFAYIIGVFFVIPGMLLGATALF
;
A
#
# COMPACT_ATOMS: atom_id res chain seq x y z
N TYR A 1 5.95 -12.98 -2.12
CA TYR A 1 6.15 -11.68 -2.80
C TYR A 1 5.26 -11.48 -4.03
N PRO A 2 5.26 -12.33 -5.09
CA PRO A 2 4.41 -12.13 -6.27
C PRO A 2 2.92 -12.01 -5.92
N PHE A 3 2.48 -12.78 -4.92
CA PHE A 3 1.11 -12.70 -4.40
C PHE A 3 0.74 -11.30 -3.89
N THR A 4 1.63 -10.63 -3.16
CA THR A 4 1.39 -9.29 -2.60
C THR A 4 1.30 -8.23 -3.70
N LEU A 5 2.17 -8.31 -4.72
CA LEU A 5 2.13 -7.42 -5.88
C LEU A 5 0.89 -7.66 -6.75
N GLY A 6 0.53 -8.92 -6.98
CA GLY A 6 -0.70 -9.29 -7.69
C GLY A 6 -1.96 -8.84 -6.95
N ALA A 7 -2.00 -8.98 -5.62
CA ALA A 7 -3.09 -8.50 -4.78
C ALA A 7 -3.27 -6.97 -4.90
N ASN A 8 -2.17 -6.21 -4.97
CA ASN A 8 -2.22 -4.76 -5.15
C ASN A 8 -2.91 -4.36 -6.48
N ILE A 9 -2.55 -5.03 -7.59
CA ILE A 9 -3.25 -4.85 -8.88
C ILE A 9 -4.73 -5.27 -8.76
N GLY A 10 -5.02 -6.40 -8.09
CA GLY A 10 -6.38 -6.89 -7.90
C GLY A 10 -7.30 -5.90 -7.16
N THR A 11 -6.79 -5.20 -6.16
CA THR A 11 -7.57 -4.14 -5.47
C THR A 11 -7.89 -2.97 -6.39
N CYS A 12 -6.98 -2.61 -7.30
CA CYS A 12 -7.22 -1.57 -8.30
C CYS A 12 -8.27 -2.00 -9.34
N ILE A 13 -8.26 -3.27 -9.76
CA ILE A 13 -9.30 -3.82 -10.64
C ILE A 13 -10.67 -3.77 -9.95
N THR A 14 -10.73 -4.12 -8.66
CA THR A 14 -11.96 -4.02 -7.88
C THR A 14 -12.45 -2.57 -7.77
N ALA A 15 -11.53 -1.62 -7.54
CA ALA A 15 -11.84 -0.19 -7.53
C ALA A 15 -12.34 0.32 -8.89
N LEU A 16 -11.76 -0.17 -10.00
CA LEU A 16 -12.22 0.15 -11.35
C LEU A 16 -13.64 -0.36 -11.61
N LEU A 17 -13.94 -1.60 -11.20
CA LEU A 17 -15.30 -2.16 -11.29
C LEU A 17 -16.30 -1.39 -10.41
N ALA A 18 -15.87 -0.91 -9.23
CA ALA A 18 -16.71 -0.06 -8.40
C ALA A 18 -16.97 1.31 -9.05
N ALA A 19 -15.94 1.92 -9.66
CA ALA A 19 -16.03 3.23 -10.29
C ALA A 19 -17.03 3.25 -11.47
N THR A 20 -17.20 2.15 -12.21
CA THR A 20 -18.19 2.08 -13.30
C THR A 20 -19.64 2.08 -12.81
N SER A 21 -19.86 1.81 -11.52
CA SER A 21 -21.20 1.91 -10.90
C SER A 21 -21.53 3.32 -10.39
N VAL A 22 -20.56 4.23 -10.36
CA VAL A 22 -20.75 5.61 -9.91
C VAL A 22 -21.47 6.40 -10.99
N SER A 23 -22.47 7.19 -10.59
CA SER A 23 -23.31 8.02 -11.47
C SER A 23 -23.38 9.46 -10.94
N GLY A 24 -23.81 10.39 -11.79
CA GLY A 24 -23.92 11.81 -11.43
C GLY A 24 -22.61 12.57 -11.63
N ALA A 25 -22.44 13.68 -10.90
CA ALA A 25 -21.32 14.61 -11.08
C ALA A 25 -19.95 13.94 -10.87
N GLU A 26 -19.87 12.93 -10.00
CA GLU A 26 -18.61 12.29 -9.60
C GLU A 26 -18.19 11.10 -10.49
N ALA A 27 -19.00 10.71 -11.47
CA ALA A 27 -18.75 9.50 -12.27
C ALA A 27 -17.42 9.57 -13.04
N VAL A 28 -17.11 10.74 -13.62
CA VAL A 28 -15.86 10.97 -14.36
C VAL A 28 -14.66 10.91 -13.42
N ALA A 29 -14.74 11.61 -12.27
CA ALA A 29 -13.67 11.64 -11.29
C ALA A 29 -13.40 10.25 -10.68
N ALA A 30 -14.45 9.48 -10.36
CA ALA A 30 -14.31 8.12 -9.84
C ALA A 30 -13.57 7.21 -10.83
N LEU A 31 -13.92 7.27 -12.12
CA LEU A 31 -13.27 6.47 -13.15
C LEU A 31 -11.83 6.91 -13.40
N GLU A 32 -11.57 8.22 -13.43
CA GLU A 32 -10.23 8.79 -13.57
C GLU A 32 -9.31 8.32 -12.44
N ILE A 33 -9.76 8.45 -11.18
CA ILE A 33 -9.00 7.99 -10.00
C ILE A 33 -8.71 6.50 -10.11
N ALA A 34 -9.70 5.67 -10.45
CA ALA A 34 -9.50 4.23 -10.56
C ALA A 34 -8.50 3.83 -11.65
N ILE A 35 -8.54 4.49 -12.81
CA ILE A 35 -7.58 4.27 -13.91
C ILE A 35 -6.17 4.69 -13.49
N VAL A 36 -6.01 5.86 -12.88
CA VAL A 36 -4.71 6.34 -12.38
C VAL A 36 -4.14 5.36 -11.36
N HIS A 37 -4.96 4.85 -10.44
CA HIS A 37 -4.52 3.85 -9.46
C HIS A 37 -4.09 2.55 -10.12
N LEU A 38 -4.86 2.04 -11.08
CA LEU A 38 -4.52 0.80 -11.79
C LEU A 38 -3.22 0.93 -12.57
N LEU A 39 -3.04 2.04 -13.30
CA LEU A 39 -1.82 2.31 -14.06
C LEU A 39 -0.61 2.47 -13.14
N TYR A 40 -0.74 3.28 -12.09
CA TYR A 40 0.34 3.51 -11.14
C TYR A 40 0.81 2.20 -10.49
N ASN A 41 -0.12 1.36 -10.01
CA ASN A 41 0.24 0.10 -9.36
C ASN A 41 0.79 -0.92 -10.35
N SER A 42 0.27 -0.99 -11.58
CA SER A 42 0.79 -1.89 -12.61
C SER A 42 2.20 -1.49 -13.05
N LEU A 43 2.44 -0.19 -13.26
CA LEU A 43 3.77 0.34 -13.58
C LEU A 43 4.73 0.14 -12.41
N GLY A 44 4.28 0.35 -11.17
CA GLY A 44 5.08 0.07 -9.97
C GLY A 44 5.53 -1.40 -9.91
N VAL A 45 4.63 -2.34 -10.19
CA VAL A 45 4.98 -3.77 -10.29
C VAL A 45 6.03 -4.00 -11.38
N ILE A 46 5.85 -3.42 -12.57
CA ILE A 46 6.85 -3.53 -13.65
C ILE A 46 8.21 -3.01 -13.18
N VAL A 47 8.27 -1.81 -12.59
CA VAL A 47 9.51 -1.22 -12.07
C VAL A 47 10.18 -2.13 -11.05
N ILE A 48 9.43 -2.71 -10.12
CA ILE A 48 9.99 -3.62 -9.12
C ILE A 48 10.56 -4.87 -9.77
N TYR A 49 9.86 -5.50 -10.72
CA TYR A 49 10.37 -6.68 -11.41
C TYR A 49 11.55 -6.39 -12.32
N CYS A 50 11.60 -5.21 -12.94
CA CYS A 50 12.71 -4.77 -13.78
C CYS A 50 13.97 -4.41 -12.98
N ILE A 51 13.86 -4.13 -11.68
CA ILE A 51 14.98 -3.77 -10.82
C ILE A 51 15.16 -4.89 -9.76
N PRO A 52 16.06 -5.88 -10.00
CA PRO A 52 16.18 -7.08 -9.17
C PRO A 52 16.42 -6.81 -7.67
N PHE A 53 17.06 -5.68 -7.35
CA PHE A 53 17.26 -5.22 -5.97
C PHE A 53 15.94 -4.96 -5.24
N LEU A 54 14.95 -4.33 -5.90
CA LEU A 54 13.65 -4.00 -5.31
C LEU A 54 12.83 -5.25 -4.97
N CYS A 55 13.02 -6.36 -5.69
CA CYS A 55 12.38 -7.63 -5.36
C CYS A 55 12.92 -8.26 -4.06
N ARG A 56 14.20 -8.04 -3.73
CA ARG A 56 14.84 -8.63 -2.55
C ARG A 56 14.57 -7.85 -1.27
N LEU A 57 14.47 -6.53 -1.39
CA LEU A 57 14.37 -5.63 -0.24
C LEU A 57 13.15 -5.95 0.67
N PRO A 58 11.92 -6.16 0.16
CA PRO A 58 10.77 -6.50 1.02
C PRO A 58 10.94 -7.81 1.77
N ILE A 59 11.58 -8.81 1.14
CA ILE A 59 11.81 -10.12 1.74
C ILE A 59 12.81 -9.98 2.89
N GLN A 60 13.93 -9.29 2.65
CA GLN A 60 14.94 -9.03 3.68
C GLN A 60 14.39 -8.23 4.86
N CYS A 61 13.59 -7.20 4.59
CA CYS A 61 12.92 -6.42 5.64
C CYS A 61 11.95 -7.28 6.46
N ALA A 62 11.15 -8.14 5.80
CA ALA A 62 10.21 -9.02 6.48
C ALA A 62 10.91 -10.08 7.34
N GLU A 63 11.98 -10.71 6.84
CA GLU A 63 12.78 -11.68 7.58
C GLU A 63 13.45 -11.03 8.79
N THR A 64 14.08 -9.86 8.60
CA THR A 64 14.73 -9.11 9.69
C THR A 64 13.71 -8.72 10.75
N LEU A 65 12.55 -8.20 10.34
CA LEU A 65 11.48 -7.85 11.26
C LEU A 65 10.95 -9.07 12.01
N ALA A 66 10.78 -10.22 11.33
CA ALA A 66 10.30 -11.45 11.95
C ALA A 66 11.27 -11.98 13.01
N VAL A 67 12.59 -11.99 12.74
CA VAL A 67 13.61 -12.39 13.72
C VAL A 67 13.53 -11.49 14.96
N VAL A 68 13.60 -10.17 14.77
CA VAL A 68 13.56 -9.21 15.88
C VAL A 68 12.25 -9.30 16.67
N ALA A 69 11.12 -9.43 15.97
CA ALA A 69 9.80 -9.55 16.59
C ALA A 69 9.62 -10.85 17.39
N SER A 70 10.22 -11.95 16.93
CA SER A 70 10.16 -13.26 17.60
C SER A 70 10.96 -13.28 18.91
N GLU A 71 12.10 -12.58 18.95
CA GLU A 71 12.91 -12.44 20.16
C GLU A 71 12.33 -11.43 21.15
N LYS A 72 11.81 -10.30 20.63
CA LYS A 72 11.36 -9.17 21.45
C LYS A 72 9.94 -8.74 21.07
N LYS A 73 8.95 -9.35 21.73
CA LYS A 73 7.53 -9.04 21.55
C LYS A 73 7.20 -7.56 21.76
N SER A 74 7.93 -6.86 22.64
CA SER A 74 7.77 -5.42 22.86
C SER A 74 8.10 -4.58 21.62
N ILE A 75 9.10 -4.98 20.83
CA ILE A 75 9.45 -4.30 19.58
C ILE A 75 8.35 -4.52 18.54
N ALA A 76 7.80 -5.74 18.45
CA ALA A 76 6.67 -6.01 17.56
C ALA A 76 5.45 -5.13 17.92
N PHE A 77 5.15 -5.00 19.22
CA PHE A 77 4.07 -4.13 19.69
C PHE A 77 4.36 -2.65 19.39
N ALA A 78 5.55 -2.16 19.70
CA ALA A 78 5.97 -0.79 19.40
C ALA A 78 5.93 -0.48 17.91
N TYR A 79 6.33 -1.43 17.05
CA TYR A 79 6.25 -1.30 15.60
C TYR A 79 4.80 -1.16 15.13
N ILE A 80 3.90 -2.04 15.59
CA ILE A 80 2.48 -2.00 15.20
C ILE A 80 1.85 -0.67 15.64
N ILE A 81 2.00 -0.29 16.91
CA ILE A 81 1.44 0.95 17.45
C ILE A 81 2.04 2.17 16.75
N GLY A 82 3.36 2.19 16.57
CA GLY A 82 4.07 3.27 15.92
C GLY A 82 3.63 3.47 14.47
N VAL A 83 3.71 2.42 13.65
CA VAL A 83 3.54 2.50 12.20
C VAL A 83 2.07 2.59 11.78
N PHE A 84 1.16 1.86 12.44
CA PHE A 84 -0.24 1.82 12.02
C PHE A 84 -1.15 2.83 12.73
N PHE A 85 -0.73 3.39 13.87
CA PHE A 85 -1.58 4.30 14.64
C PHE A 85 -0.91 5.64 14.90
N VAL A 86 0.28 5.67 15.49
CA VAL A 86 0.94 6.93 15.89
C VAL A 86 1.34 7.75 14.66
N ILE A 87 2.04 7.16 13.69
CA ILE A 87 2.48 7.89 12.49
C ILE A 87 1.28 8.41 11.68
N PRO A 88 0.28 7.58 11.31
CA PRO A 88 -0.90 8.07 10.60
C PRO A 88 -1.68 9.11 11.40
N GLY A 89 -1.86 8.89 12.71
CA GLY A 89 -2.56 9.82 13.60
C GLY A 89 -1.85 11.17 13.71
N MET A 90 -0.52 11.19 13.79
CA MET A 90 0.28 12.41 13.77
C MET A 90 0.16 13.15 12.44
N LEU A 91 0.23 12.45 11.30
CA LEU A 91 0.09 13.06 9.98
C LEU A 91 -1.30 13.68 9.79
N LEU A 92 -2.35 12.97 10.19
CA LEU A 92 -3.72 13.47 10.17
C LEU A 92 -3.89 14.69 11.09
N GLY A 93 -3.32 14.63 12.30
CA GLY A 93 -3.31 15.76 13.23
C GLY A 93 -2.60 16.98 12.64
N ALA A 94 -1.47 16.78 11.96
CA ALA A 94 -0.74 17.86 11.30
C ALA A 94 -1.57 18.49 10.16
N THR A 95 -2.26 17.70 9.34
CA THR A 95 -3.14 18.22 8.29
C THR A 95 -4.36 18.96 8.82
N ALA A 96 -4.77 18.74 10.07
CA ALA A 96 -5.90 19.47 10.67
C ALA A 96 -5.49 20.85 11.24
N LEU A 97 -4.19 21.14 11.32
CA LEU A 97 -3.65 22.40 11.85
C LEU A 97 -3.40 23.45 10.76
N PHE A 98 -3.47 23.07 9.48
CA PHE A 98 -3.27 23.92 8.31
C PHE A 98 -4.48 23.83 7.37
#